data_AF-Q9M6N7-F1
#
_entry.id   AF-Q9M6N7-F1
#
_cell.length_a   1.000
_cell.length_b   1.000
_cell.length_c   1.000
_cell.angle_alpha   90.00
_cell.angle_beta   90.00
_cell.angle_gamma   90.00
#
_symmetry.space_group_name_H-M   'P 1'
#
loop_
_entity.id
_entity.type
_entity.pdbx_description
1 polymer ?
#
loop_
_entity_poly.entity_id
_entity_poly.type
_entity_poly.pdbx_seq_one_letter_code
_entity_poly.pdbx_strand_id
1 'polypeptide(L)'
;MAGAYDPSLPEVPEWLNKGDNAWQLTAATLVGLQSMPGLVILYASIVKKKWAVNSAFMALYAFAAVLLCWVLLCYKMAFGEELLPFWGKGGPAFDQGYLKGQAKIPNSNVAAPYFPMATLVYFQFTFAAITTILVAGSVLGRMNIKAWMAFVPLWLIFSYTVGAYSIWGGGFLYQWGVIDYSGGYVIHLSSGVAGFVAAYWVGPRPKADRERFPPNNVLLMLAGAGLLWMGWSGFNGGAPYAANLTSSIAVLNTNLSAATSLLVWTTLDVIFFGKPSVIGAIQGMVTGLAGVTPGAGLIQTWAAIIIGVVSGTAPWASMMIIHKKSALLQKVDDTLAVFYTHAVAGLLGGIMTGLFAHPDLCVLVLPLPATRGAFYGGNGGKQLLKQLAGAAFIAVWNVVSTTIILLAIRVFIPLRMAEEELGIGDDAAHGEEAYALWGDGEKFDATRHVQQFERDQEAAHPSYVHGARGVTIVL
;
A
#
# COMPACT_ATOMS: atom_id res chain seq x y z
N MET A 1 -17.24 -40.86 -10.36
CA MET A 1 -16.74 -39.48 -10.36
C MET A 1 -17.94 -38.58 -10.61
N ALA A 2 -18.43 -37.87 -9.60
CA ALA A 2 -19.42 -36.84 -9.84
C ALA A 2 -18.73 -35.73 -10.65
N GLY A 3 -19.23 -35.45 -11.84
CA GLY A 3 -18.64 -34.40 -12.69
C GLY A 3 -18.90 -33.02 -12.07
N ALA A 4 -18.14 -31.99 -12.47
CA ALA A 4 -18.28 -30.62 -11.98
C ALA A 4 -19.69 -29.99 -12.10
N TYR A 5 -20.61 -30.69 -12.76
CA TYR A 5 -21.99 -30.30 -13.06
C TYR A 5 -23.03 -31.18 -12.35
N ASP A 6 -22.64 -32.08 -11.45
CA ASP A 6 -23.60 -32.80 -10.61
C ASP A 6 -24.31 -31.78 -9.68
N PRO A 7 -25.65 -31.80 -9.61
CA PRO A 7 -26.41 -30.86 -8.78
C PRO A 7 -26.07 -30.94 -7.29
N SER A 8 -25.60 -32.09 -6.79
CA SER A 8 -25.20 -32.27 -5.39
C SER A 8 -23.78 -32.79 -5.29
N LEU A 9 -22.81 -31.89 -5.40
CA LEU A 9 -21.40 -32.19 -5.19
C LEU A 9 -21.02 -31.96 -3.73
N PRO A 10 -20.30 -32.88 -3.06
CA PRO A 10 -19.70 -32.62 -1.75
C PRO A 10 -18.79 -31.37 -1.74
N GLU A 11 -18.21 -31.01 -2.89
CA GLU A 11 -17.38 -29.82 -3.10
C GLU A 11 -18.19 -28.52 -3.19
N VAL A 12 -19.53 -28.60 -3.32
CA VAL A 12 -20.45 -27.48 -3.41
C VAL A 12 -21.51 -27.60 -2.30
N PRO A 13 -21.15 -27.27 -1.05
CA PRO A 13 -22.12 -27.26 0.04
C PRO A 13 -23.22 -26.22 -0.22
N GLU A 14 -24.39 -26.38 0.39
CA GLU A 14 -25.57 -25.52 0.14
C GLU A 14 -25.33 -24.02 0.37
N TRP A 15 -24.45 -23.67 1.30
CA TRP A 15 -24.09 -22.28 1.59
C TRP A 15 -23.13 -21.66 0.56
N LEU A 16 -22.50 -22.45 -0.32
CA LEU A 16 -21.51 -21.94 -1.27
C LEU A 16 -22.18 -21.28 -2.47
N ASN A 17 -22.04 -19.97 -2.57
CA ASN A 17 -22.33 -19.25 -3.80
C ASN A 17 -21.11 -19.30 -4.72
N LYS A 18 -21.23 -20.04 -5.83
CA LYS A 18 -20.15 -20.19 -6.82
C LYS A 18 -19.71 -18.85 -7.42
N GLY A 19 -20.64 -17.91 -7.62
CA GLY A 19 -20.37 -16.57 -8.16
C GLY A 19 -19.57 -15.70 -7.20
N ASP A 20 -19.99 -15.64 -5.93
CA ASP A 20 -19.27 -14.89 -4.90
C ASP A 20 -17.87 -15.46 -4.67
N ASN A 21 -17.75 -16.80 -4.60
CA ASN A 21 -16.45 -17.44 -4.45
C ASN A 21 -15.53 -17.18 -5.66
N ALA A 22 -16.06 -17.27 -6.89
CA ALA A 22 -15.30 -16.97 -8.11
C ALA A 22 -14.83 -15.51 -8.16
N TRP A 23 -15.72 -14.57 -7.81
CA TRP A 23 -15.35 -13.16 -7.71
C TRP A 23 -14.28 -12.94 -6.64
N GLN A 24 -14.44 -13.53 -5.45
CA GLN A 24 -13.50 -13.29 -4.35
C GLN A 24 -12.10 -13.87 -4.63
N LEU A 25 -12.01 -15.05 -5.26
CA LEU A 25 -10.74 -15.62 -5.71
C LEU A 25 -10.08 -14.74 -6.79
N THR A 26 -10.89 -14.20 -7.70
CA THR A 26 -10.42 -13.26 -8.73
C THR A 26 -9.94 -11.95 -8.11
N ALA A 27 -10.75 -11.35 -7.23
CA ALA A 27 -10.45 -10.12 -6.52
C ALA A 27 -9.17 -10.27 -5.67
N ALA A 28 -9.04 -11.38 -4.94
CA ALA A 28 -7.82 -11.70 -4.20
C ALA A 28 -6.60 -11.72 -5.12
N THR A 29 -6.71 -12.37 -6.28
CA THR A 29 -5.61 -12.46 -7.26
C THR A 29 -5.29 -11.09 -7.86
N LEU A 30 -6.29 -10.27 -8.19
CA LEU A 30 -6.10 -8.88 -8.66
C LEU A 30 -5.34 -8.04 -7.63
N VAL A 31 -5.64 -8.18 -6.34
CA VAL A 31 -4.87 -7.52 -5.27
C VAL A 31 -3.48 -8.11 -5.13
N GLY A 32 -3.34 -9.43 -5.24
CA GLY A 32 -2.05 -10.12 -5.24
C GLY A 32 -1.13 -9.63 -6.37
N LEU A 33 -1.68 -9.43 -7.57
CA LEU A 33 -0.98 -8.88 -8.73
C LEU A 33 -0.43 -7.48 -8.50
N GLN A 34 -1.03 -6.68 -7.61
CA GLN A 34 -0.47 -5.39 -7.22
C GLN A 34 0.83 -5.55 -6.44
N SER A 35 0.97 -6.60 -5.64
CA SER A 35 2.20 -6.89 -4.92
C SER A 35 3.21 -7.55 -5.85
N MET A 36 2.84 -8.72 -6.38
CA MET A 36 3.65 -9.54 -7.27
C MET A 36 2.86 -9.80 -8.57
N PRO A 37 3.22 -9.19 -9.72
CA PRO A 37 4.46 -8.45 -9.96
C PRO A 37 4.37 -6.92 -9.87
N GLY A 38 3.21 -6.31 -9.58
CA GLY A 38 2.98 -4.86 -9.69
C GLY A 38 4.03 -3.98 -9.00
N LEU A 39 4.12 -4.03 -7.67
CA LEU A 39 5.10 -3.27 -6.89
C LEU A 39 6.52 -3.77 -7.08
N VAL A 40 6.72 -5.08 -7.33
CA VAL A 40 8.05 -5.61 -7.69
C VAL A 40 8.59 -4.89 -8.93
N ILE A 41 7.80 -4.80 -10.00
CA ILE A 41 8.17 -4.09 -11.24
C ILE A 41 8.31 -2.59 -10.98
N LEU A 42 7.33 -1.98 -10.31
CA LEU A 42 7.34 -0.54 -10.08
C LEU A 42 8.57 -0.11 -9.27
N TYR A 43 8.86 -0.79 -8.16
CA TYR A 43 10.00 -0.47 -7.30
C TYR A 43 11.34 -0.78 -7.96
N ALA A 44 11.43 -1.87 -8.72
CA ALA A 44 12.63 -2.18 -9.50
C ALA A 44 12.97 -1.09 -10.51
N SER A 45 11.96 -0.47 -11.13
CA SER A 45 12.11 0.41 -12.30
C SER A 45 12.15 1.91 -11.97
N ILE A 46 11.51 2.34 -10.89
CA ILE A 46 11.45 3.75 -10.48
C ILE A 46 12.73 4.23 -9.77
N VAL A 47 13.58 3.30 -9.34
CA VAL A 47 14.86 3.60 -8.69
C VAL A 47 16.02 3.63 -9.69
N LYS A 48 17.22 4.02 -9.25
CA LYS A 48 18.43 3.89 -10.09
C LYS A 48 18.72 2.43 -10.42
N LYS A 49 19.40 2.19 -11.56
CA LYS A 49 19.76 0.84 -12.03
C LYS A 49 20.45 -0.04 -10.98
N LYS A 50 21.30 0.57 -10.14
CA LYS A 50 22.05 -0.10 -9.08
C LYS A 50 21.21 -0.53 -7.87
N TRP A 51 19.90 -0.25 -7.87
CA TRP A 51 18.99 -0.60 -6.78
C TRP A 51 17.79 -1.42 -7.27
N ALA A 52 17.78 -1.81 -8.54
CA ALA A 52 16.65 -2.46 -9.17
C ALA A 52 16.42 -3.87 -8.57
N VAL A 53 17.49 -4.67 -8.38
CA VAL A 53 17.40 -6.02 -7.81
C VAL A 53 16.94 -5.95 -6.36
N ASN A 54 17.61 -5.16 -5.53
CA ASN A 54 17.27 -5.07 -4.11
C ASN A 54 15.84 -4.55 -3.90
N SER A 55 15.42 -3.55 -4.68
CA SER A 55 14.04 -3.01 -4.55
C SER A 55 12.98 -4.03 -4.99
N ALA A 56 13.24 -4.78 -6.06
CA ALA A 56 12.39 -5.90 -6.47
C ALA A 56 12.32 -6.98 -5.39
N PHE A 57 13.49 -7.36 -4.86
CA PHE A 57 13.63 -8.45 -3.91
C PHE A 57 13.01 -8.11 -2.55
N MET A 58 13.10 -6.86 -2.08
CA MET A 58 12.40 -6.40 -0.88
C MET A 58 10.88 -6.65 -0.99
N ALA A 59 10.29 -6.34 -2.14
CA ALA A 59 8.87 -6.58 -2.39
C ALA A 59 8.53 -8.07 -2.49
N LEU A 60 9.33 -8.83 -3.26
CA LEU A 60 9.15 -10.28 -3.42
C LEU A 60 9.27 -11.03 -2.09
N TYR A 61 10.32 -10.74 -1.32
CA TYR A 61 10.54 -11.30 0.01
C TYR A 61 9.35 -11.00 0.92
N ALA A 62 8.90 -9.75 0.97
CA ALA A 62 7.79 -9.37 1.84
C ALA A 62 6.50 -10.12 1.47
N PHE A 63 6.20 -10.28 0.17
CA PHE A 63 5.05 -11.06 -0.26
C PHE A 63 5.10 -12.52 0.25
N ALA A 64 6.24 -13.18 0.09
CA ALA A 64 6.42 -14.58 0.51
C ALA A 64 6.43 -14.74 2.03
N ALA A 65 7.17 -13.89 2.75
CA ALA A 65 7.29 -13.94 4.20
C ALA A 65 5.96 -13.62 4.89
N VAL A 66 5.20 -12.64 4.37
CA VAL A 66 3.86 -12.33 4.87
C VAL A 66 2.95 -13.54 4.72
N LEU A 67 2.95 -14.25 3.58
CA LEU A 67 2.09 -15.43 3.39
C LEU A 67 2.32 -16.50 4.46
N LEU A 68 3.59 -16.84 4.73
CA LEU A 68 3.94 -17.81 5.77
C LEU A 68 3.50 -17.32 7.16
N CYS A 69 3.86 -16.10 7.54
CA CYS A 69 3.46 -15.54 8.84
C CYS A 69 1.94 -15.43 8.98
N TRP A 70 1.24 -15.16 7.88
CA TRP A 70 -0.20 -15.01 7.81
C TRP A 70 -0.93 -16.30 8.14
N VAL A 71 -0.59 -17.40 7.46
CA VAL A 71 -1.24 -18.69 7.68
C VAL A 71 -0.80 -19.36 8.97
N LEU A 72 0.43 -19.09 9.45
CA LEU A 72 0.93 -19.66 10.70
C LEU A 72 0.37 -18.96 11.95
N LEU A 73 0.09 -17.65 11.86
CA LEU A 73 -0.22 -16.84 13.04
C LEU A 73 -1.15 -15.65 12.77
N CYS A 74 -0.81 -14.81 11.79
CA CYS A 74 -1.30 -13.43 11.72
C CYS A 74 -2.75 -13.29 11.24
N TYR A 75 -3.27 -14.23 10.44
CA TYR A 75 -4.68 -14.18 10.02
C TYR A 75 -5.61 -14.11 11.23
N LYS A 76 -5.39 -14.97 12.24
CA LYS A 76 -6.23 -14.99 13.45
C LYS A 76 -5.98 -13.78 14.37
N MET A 77 -4.78 -13.19 14.32
CA MET A 77 -4.53 -11.93 15.02
C MET A 77 -5.31 -10.76 14.44
N ALA A 78 -5.54 -10.78 13.11
CA ALA A 78 -6.26 -9.73 12.39
C ALA A 78 -7.78 -9.98 12.33
N PHE A 79 -8.25 -11.23 12.22
CA PHE A 79 -9.64 -11.58 11.95
C PHE A 79 -10.17 -12.75 12.80
N GLY A 80 -9.44 -13.15 13.85
CA GLY A 80 -9.82 -14.23 14.76
C GLY A 80 -10.50 -13.72 16.03
N GLU A 81 -10.46 -14.53 17.07
CA GLU A 81 -11.04 -14.21 18.39
C GLU A 81 -10.31 -13.08 19.11
N GLU A 82 -11.01 -12.42 20.02
CA GLU A 82 -10.48 -11.28 20.77
C GLU A 82 -9.42 -11.72 21.78
N LEU A 83 -8.26 -11.07 21.75
CA LEU A 83 -7.28 -11.10 22.84
C LEU A 83 -7.34 -9.79 23.65
N LEU A 84 -7.38 -8.66 22.93
CA LEU A 84 -7.54 -7.30 23.43
C LEU A 84 -8.54 -6.56 22.53
N PRO A 85 -9.13 -5.44 22.99
CA PRO A 85 -10.08 -4.67 22.16
C PRO A 85 -9.53 -4.21 20.80
N PHE A 86 -8.20 -4.14 20.66
CA PHE A 86 -7.49 -3.72 19.44
C PHE A 86 -6.67 -4.85 18.79
N TRP A 87 -6.70 -6.08 19.32
CA TRP A 87 -5.86 -7.17 18.81
C TRP A 87 -6.46 -8.58 19.02
N GLY A 88 -6.31 -9.46 18.03
CA GLY A 88 -6.82 -10.84 18.09
C GLY A 88 -5.82 -11.86 18.63
N LYS A 89 -6.32 -13.04 19.00
CA LYS A 89 -5.51 -14.21 19.38
C LYS A 89 -4.84 -14.80 18.14
N GLY A 90 -3.51 -14.94 18.19
CA GLY A 90 -2.77 -15.59 17.11
C GLY A 90 -2.96 -17.11 17.07
N GLY A 91 -2.85 -17.68 15.87
CA GLY A 91 -2.82 -19.12 15.70
C GLY A 91 -2.88 -19.57 14.24
N PRO A 92 -2.72 -20.88 13.98
CA PRO A 92 -2.66 -21.41 12.63
C PRO A 92 -4.02 -21.33 11.92
N ALA A 93 -3.98 -20.98 10.64
CA ALA A 93 -5.09 -20.88 9.71
C ALA A 93 -4.83 -21.71 8.43
N PHE A 94 -4.27 -22.91 8.59
CA PHE A 94 -3.96 -23.84 7.49
C PHE A 94 -4.61 -25.23 7.65
N ASP A 95 -5.36 -25.44 8.74
CA ASP A 95 -6.07 -26.70 8.96
C ASP A 95 -7.24 -26.87 7.98
N GLN A 96 -7.41 -28.05 7.41
CA GLN A 96 -8.43 -28.30 6.39
C GLN A 96 -9.86 -28.32 6.96
N GLY A 97 -10.03 -28.70 8.24
CA GLY A 97 -11.32 -28.59 8.92
C GLY A 97 -11.76 -27.13 9.06
N TYR A 98 -10.80 -26.24 9.33
CA TYR A 98 -11.02 -24.80 9.35
C TYR A 98 -11.27 -24.22 7.95
N LEU A 99 -10.40 -24.53 6.97
CA LEU A 99 -10.38 -23.88 5.66
C LEU A 99 -11.57 -24.23 4.75
N LYS A 100 -12.14 -25.43 4.90
CA LYS A 100 -13.32 -25.88 4.14
C LYS A 100 -14.63 -25.32 4.68
N GLY A 101 -14.65 -24.84 5.92
CA GLY A 101 -15.84 -24.25 6.52
C GLY A 101 -16.26 -22.95 5.83
N GLN A 102 -17.53 -22.58 5.97
CA GLN A 102 -18.02 -21.28 5.52
C GLN A 102 -17.24 -20.15 6.22
N ALA A 103 -16.90 -19.11 5.46
CA ALA A 103 -16.15 -17.97 5.98
C ALA A 103 -16.89 -17.27 7.13
N LYS A 104 -16.14 -16.85 8.15
CA LYS A 104 -16.65 -16.07 9.28
C LYS A 104 -15.56 -15.19 9.89
N ILE A 105 -15.95 -14.03 10.38
CA ILE A 105 -15.10 -13.12 11.16
C ILE A 105 -15.79 -12.98 12.53
N PRO A 106 -15.35 -13.75 13.55
CA PRO A 106 -16.15 -14.06 14.75
C PRO A 106 -16.53 -12.86 15.61
N ASN A 107 -15.69 -11.82 15.67
CA ASN A 107 -15.98 -10.62 16.47
C ASN A 107 -16.63 -9.49 15.67
N SER A 108 -16.85 -9.70 14.37
CA SER A 108 -17.55 -8.73 13.54
C SER A 108 -19.02 -9.10 13.43
N ASN A 109 -19.88 -8.10 13.18
CA ASN A 109 -21.29 -8.32 12.87
C ASN A 109 -21.49 -8.54 11.36
N VAL A 110 -20.43 -8.90 10.62
CA VAL A 110 -20.52 -9.22 9.19
C VAL A 110 -21.18 -10.59 9.05
N ALA A 111 -22.24 -10.66 8.24
CA ALA A 111 -22.88 -11.94 7.91
C ALA A 111 -21.85 -12.90 7.27
N ALA A 112 -21.96 -14.19 7.57
CA ALA A 112 -21.04 -15.20 7.04
C ALA A 112 -21.02 -15.17 5.50
N PRO A 113 -19.88 -14.83 4.85
CA PRO A 113 -19.81 -14.80 3.40
C PRO A 113 -20.12 -16.18 2.80
N TYR A 114 -20.68 -16.21 1.59
CA TYR A 114 -21.06 -17.44 0.90
C TYR A 114 -19.89 -18.12 0.17
N PHE A 115 -18.71 -18.09 0.78
CA PHE A 115 -17.49 -18.73 0.27
C PHE A 115 -16.66 -19.33 1.42
N PRO A 116 -15.70 -20.23 1.13
CA PRO A 116 -14.94 -20.92 2.17
C PRO A 116 -13.96 -20.01 2.92
N MET A 117 -13.60 -20.39 4.14
CA MET A 117 -12.53 -19.75 4.92
C MET A 117 -11.22 -19.63 4.13
N ALA A 118 -10.87 -20.62 3.30
CA ALA A 118 -9.69 -20.55 2.43
C ALA A 118 -9.66 -19.30 1.55
N THR A 119 -10.81 -18.96 0.95
CA THR A 119 -10.96 -17.77 0.12
C THR A 119 -10.78 -16.49 0.94
N LEU A 120 -11.34 -16.43 2.15
CA LEU A 120 -11.17 -15.28 3.05
C LEU A 120 -9.70 -15.11 3.49
N VAL A 121 -9.04 -16.20 3.88
CA VAL A 121 -7.66 -16.20 4.34
C VAL A 121 -6.73 -15.69 3.24
N TYR A 122 -6.94 -16.16 2.00
CA TYR A 122 -6.14 -15.73 0.85
C TYR A 122 -6.43 -14.28 0.45
N PHE A 123 -7.70 -13.86 0.43
CA PHE A 123 -8.05 -12.47 0.14
C PHE A 123 -7.43 -11.49 1.14
N GLN A 124 -7.52 -11.77 2.43
CA GLN A 124 -6.93 -10.88 3.43
C GLN A 124 -5.39 -10.92 3.48
N PHE A 125 -4.80 -12.05 3.09
CA PHE A 125 -3.35 -12.14 2.89
C PHE A 125 -2.85 -11.08 1.90
N THR A 126 -3.52 -10.91 0.77
CA THR A 126 -3.02 -10.00 -0.28
C THR A 126 -3.05 -8.54 0.17
N PHE A 127 -3.99 -8.17 1.05
CA PHE A 127 -4.04 -6.87 1.74
C PHE A 127 -2.89 -6.70 2.73
N ALA A 128 -2.59 -7.73 3.53
CA ALA A 128 -1.45 -7.72 4.45
C ALA A 128 -0.10 -7.59 3.72
N ALA A 129 0.04 -8.31 2.62
CA ALA A 129 1.25 -8.33 1.81
C ALA A 129 1.50 -6.97 1.15
N ILE A 130 0.52 -6.43 0.43
CA ILE A 130 0.66 -5.14 -0.25
C ILE A 130 0.95 -4.02 0.76
N THR A 131 0.27 -4.00 1.91
CA THR A 131 0.49 -2.99 2.95
C THR A 131 1.92 -3.00 3.47
N THR A 132 2.46 -4.19 3.71
CA THR A 132 3.85 -4.35 4.18
C THR A 132 4.84 -3.91 3.09
N ILE A 133 4.59 -4.28 1.83
CA ILE A 133 5.43 -3.87 0.70
C ILE A 133 5.41 -2.35 0.51
N LEU A 134 4.27 -1.68 0.70
CA LEU A 134 4.17 -0.23 0.57
C LEU A 134 5.15 0.52 1.49
N VAL A 135 5.44 -0.01 2.68
CA VAL A 135 6.43 0.56 3.61
C VAL A 135 7.83 0.58 2.98
N ALA A 136 8.17 -0.45 2.18
CA ALA A 136 9.47 -0.54 1.51
C ALA A 136 9.74 0.66 0.60
N GLY A 137 8.69 1.20 -0.04
CA GLY A 137 8.76 2.35 -0.93
C GLY A 137 9.41 3.59 -0.30
N SER A 138 9.35 3.75 1.02
CA SER A 138 10.00 4.87 1.73
C SER A 138 11.48 4.68 1.98
N VAL A 139 11.97 3.42 1.97
CA VAL A 139 13.32 3.04 2.40
C VAL A 139 14.19 2.45 1.29
N LEU A 140 13.68 2.41 0.05
CA LEU A 140 14.42 1.93 -1.12
C LEU A 140 15.73 2.71 -1.32
N GLY A 141 16.75 1.99 -1.81
CA GLY A 141 18.07 2.55 -2.14
C GLY A 141 18.98 2.81 -0.95
N ARG A 142 18.68 2.21 0.23
CA ARG A 142 19.54 2.33 1.42
C ARG A 142 19.30 1.31 2.54
N MET A 143 18.08 0.78 2.64
CA MET A 143 17.72 -0.17 3.69
C MET A 143 18.60 -1.42 3.59
N ASN A 144 19.18 -1.85 4.71
CA ASN A 144 19.86 -3.15 4.78
C ASN A 144 18.83 -4.26 4.57
N ILE A 145 19.06 -5.15 3.60
CA ILE A 145 18.11 -6.21 3.27
C ILE A 145 17.85 -7.16 4.45
N LYS A 146 18.85 -7.45 5.29
CA LYS A 146 18.66 -8.30 6.48
C LYS A 146 17.78 -7.61 7.53
N ALA A 147 17.93 -6.29 7.68
CA ALA A 147 17.05 -5.51 8.56
C ALA A 147 15.62 -5.46 8.00
N TRP A 148 15.45 -5.36 6.68
CA TRP A 148 14.14 -5.49 6.02
C TRP A 148 13.51 -6.86 6.26
N MET A 149 14.30 -7.94 6.13
CA MET A 149 13.84 -9.30 6.37
C MET A 149 13.35 -9.52 7.80
N ALA A 150 14.01 -8.91 8.79
CA ALA A 150 13.53 -8.92 10.18
C ALA A 150 12.30 -8.02 10.38
N PHE A 151 12.25 -6.88 9.69
CA PHE A 151 11.17 -5.89 9.80
C PHE A 151 9.83 -6.44 9.33
N VAL A 152 9.77 -7.13 8.20
CA VAL A 152 8.53 -7.65 7.59
C VAL A 152 7.66 -8.46 8.56
N PRO A 153 8.14 -9.58 9.16
CA PRO A 153 7.31 -10.37 10.08
C PRO A 153 6.95 -9.60 11.35
N LEU A 154 7.88 -8.81 11.90
CA LEU A 154 7.63 -8.01 13.11
C LEU A 154 6.57 -6.93 12.88
N TRP A 155 6.64 -6.22 11.75
CA TRP A 155 5.70 -5.16 11.42
C TRP A 155 4.32 -5.71 11.05
N LEU A 156 4.26 -6.84 10.36
CA LEU A 156 3.02 -7.57 10.15
C LEU A 156 2.35 -7.91 11.49
N ILE A 157 3.09 -8.53 12.40
CA ILE A 157 2.58 -8.98 13.71
C ILE A 157 2.15 -7.81 14.58
N PHE A 158 3.01 -6.80 14.78
CA PHE A 158 2.78 -5.78 15.80
C PHE A 158 2.13 -4.48 15.28
N SER A 159 2.11 -4.26 13.96
CA SER A 159 1.47 -3.08 13.36
C SER A 159 0.24 -3.44 12.55
N TYR A 160 0.40 -4.19 11.46
CA TYR A 160 -0.69 -4.45 10.53
C TYR A 160 -1.87 -5.16 11.19
N THR A 161 -1.62 -6.26 11.93
CA THR A 161 -2.72 -7.03 12.54
C THR A 161 -3.51 -6.22 13.58
N VAL A 162 -2.87 -5.27 14.27
CA VAL A 162 -3.55 -4.36 15.22
C VAL A 162 -4.48 -3.41 14.48
N GLY A 163 -4.01 -2.80 13.38
CA GLY A 163 -4.85 -1.94 12.55
C GLY A 163 -6.02 -2.70 11.93
N ALA A 164 -5.74 -3.85 11.32
CA ALA A 164 -6.74 -4.70 10.70
C ALA A 164 -7.77 -5.22 11.70
N TYR A 165 -7.35 -5.71 12.88
CA TYR A 165 -8.29 -6.16 13.90
C TYR A 165 -9.16 -5.02 14.42
N SER A 166 -8.55 -3.87 14.73
CA SER A 166 -9.25 -2.72 15.29
C SER A 166 -10.38 -2.22 14.40
N ILE A 167 -10.21 -2.24 13.07
CA ILE A 167 -11.12 -1.63 12.10
C ILE A 167 -11.94 -2.65 11.29
N TRP A 168 -11.41 -3.84 11.00
CA TRP A 168 -12.07 -4.86 10.17
C TRP A 168 -12.36 -6.17 10.90
N GLY A 169 -11.49 -6.59 11.81
CA GLY A 169 -11.60 -7.86 12.53
C GLY A 169 -12.67 -7.89 13.62
N GLY A 170 -13.34 -6.78 13.90
CA GLY A 170 -14.35 -6.67 14.95
C GLY A 170 -13.89 -5.96 16.22
N GLY A 171 -12.69 -5.36 16.23
CA GLY A 171 -12.16 -4.61 17.36
C GLY A 171 -12.87 -3.28 17.64
N PHE A 172 -12.32 -2.50 18.55
CA PHE A 172 -13.00 -1.36 19.14
C PHE A 172 -13.40 -0.26 18.15
N LEU A 173 -12.60 0.02 17.10
CA LEU A 173 -12.94 1.03 16.09
C LEU A 173 -14.05 0.55 15.14
N TYR A 174 -14.06 -0.75 14.81
CA TYR A 174 -15.16 -1.40 14.10
C TYR A 174 -16.46 -1.24 14.89
N GLN A 175 -16.46 -1.60 16.18
CA GLN A 175 -17.63 -1.50 17.04
C GLN A 175 -18.08 -0.05 17.24
N TRP A 176 -17.12 0.90 17.27
CA TRP A 176 -17.42 2.32 17.38
C TRP A 176 -17.97 2.92 16.08
N GLY A 177 -17.77 2.24 14.94
CA GLY A 177 -18.29 2.64 13.63
C GLY A 177 -17.36 3.53 12.83
N VAL A 178 -16.04 3.37 12.97
CA VAL A 178 -15.10 3.93 11.99
C VAL A 178 -15.30 3.21 10.66
N ILE A 179 -15.45 3.98 9.59
CA ILE A 179 -15.60 3.46 8.23
C ILE A 179 -14.22 3.45 7.58
N ASP A 180 -13.75 2.28 7.21
CA ASP A 180 -12.63 2.13 6.32
C ASP A 180 -12.95 0.99 5.35
N TYR A 181 -13.65 1.31 4.26
CA TYR A 181 -14.26 0.32 3.39
C TYR A 181 -13.27 -0.70 2.82
N SER A 182 -12.05 -0.28 2.48
CA SER A 182 -11.04 -1.20 1.92
C SER A 182 -9.59 -0.89 2.29
N GLY A 183 -9.28 0.16 3.07
CA GLY A 183 -7.91 0.34 3.59
C GLY A 183 -7.34 1.74 3.46
N GLY A 184 -8.17 2.78 3.43
CA GLY A 184 -7.69 4.16 3.60
C GLY A 184 -6.86 4.32 4.87
N TYR A 185 -7.24 3.65 5.96
CA TYR A 185 -6.50 3.67 7.21
C TYR A 185 -5.62 2.44 7.41
N VAL A 186 -6.22 1.24 7.41
CA VAL A 186 -5.50 -0.02 7.67
C VAL A 186 -4.34 -0.22 6.70
N ILE A 187 -4.45 0.31 5.47
CA ILE A 187 -3.43 0.15 4.44
C ILE A 187 -2.67 1.45 4.22
N HIS A 188 -3.31 2.48 3.66
CA HIS A 188 -2.59 3.65 3.15
C HIS A 188 -2.07 4.58 4.25
N LEU A 189 -2.90 4.92 5.24
CA LEU A 189 -2.43 5.70 6.39
C LEU A 189 -1.38 4.93 7.18
N SER A 190 -1.63 3.65 7.45
CA SER A 190 -0.71 2.77 8.17
C SER A 190 0.65 2.69 7.49
N SER A 191 0.68 2.29 6.21
CA SER A 191 1.93 2.10 5.46
C SER A 191 2.65 3.41 5.19
N GLY A 192 1.93 4.51 4.91
CA GLY A 192 2.54 5.81 4.65
C GLY A 192 3.15 6.44 5.91
N VAL A 193 2.51 6.29 7.07
CA VAL A 193 3.09 6.75 8.35
C VAL A 193 4.26 5.86 8.75
N ALA A 194 4.11 4.54 8.66
CA ALA A 194 5.21 3.61 8.96
C ALA A 194 6.41 3.82 8.01
N GLY A 195 6.17 4.06 6.72
CA GLY A 195 7.20 4.37 5.74
C GLY A 195 7.98 5.63 6.10
N PHE A 196 7.28 6.71 6.48
CA PHE A 196 7.93 7.95 6.93
C PHE A 196 8.79 7.74 8.19
N VAL A 197 8.26 7.02 9.17
CA VAL A 197 8.97 6.69 10.42
C VAL A 197 10.18 5.80 10.14
N ALA A 198 10.04 4.81 9.25
CA ALA A 198 11.14 3.97 8.82
C ALA A 198 12.21 4.78 8.09
N ALA A 199 11.83 5.68 7.20
CA ALA A 199 12.75 6.56 6.51
C ALA A 199 13.54 7.47 7.47
N TYR A 200 12.91 7.93 8.56
CA TYR A 200 13.57 8.70 9.62
C TYR A 200 14.64 7.87 10.34
N TRP A 201 14.30 6.66 10.81
CA TRP A 201 15.21 5.82 11.58
C TRP A 201 16.34 5.18 10.76
N VAL A 202 16.06 4.84 9.49
CA VAL A 202 17.07 4.33 8.56
C VAL A 202 18.05 5.44 8.19
N GLY A 203 17.63 6.70 8.17
CA GLY A 203 18.42 7.82 7.70
C GLY A 203 18.37 7.98 6.18
N PRO A 204 19.03 9.00 5.60
CA PRO A 204 18.87 9.35 4.19
C PRO A 204 19.72 8.51 3.22
N ARG A 205 19.32 8.46 1.94
CA ARG A 205 20.17 8.01 0.83
C ARG A 205 21.37 8.97 0.67
N PRO A 206 22.46 8.54 0.00
CA PRO A 206 23.57 9.43 -0.33
C PRO A 206 23.10 10.69 -1.05
N LYS A 207 23.75 11.83 -0.79
CA LYS A 207 23.37 13.13 -1.38
C LYS A 207 23.27 13.06 -2.91
N ALA A 208 24.25 12.44 -3.57
CA ALA A 208 24.25 12.26 -5.03
C ALA A 208 23.08 11.40 -5.55
N ASP A 209 22.58 10.45 -4.75
CA ASP A 209 21.39 9.67 -5.11
C ASP A 209 20.11 10.46 -4.93
N ARG A 210 20.05 11.35 -3.93
CA ARG A 210 18.90 12.24 -3.68
C ARG A 210 18.81 13.36 -4.71
N GLU A 211 19.94 13.91 -5.12
CA GLU A 211 20.00 15.02 -6.07
C GLU A 211 19.69 14.63 -7.51
N ARG A 212 19.93 13.37 -7.85
CA ARG A 212 19.63 12.82 -9.17
C ARG A 212 19.11 11.42 -8.99
N PHE A 213 17.78 11.26 -8.92
CA PHE A 213 17.13 9.96 -8.77
C PHE A 213 16.23 9.64 -9.98
N PRO A 214 16.77 9.43 -11.18
CA PRO A 214 15.97 9.06 -12.34
C PRO A 214 15.53 7.60 -12.25
N PRO A 215 14.32 7.26 -12.74
CA PRO A 215 13.93 5.88 -12.95
C PRO A 215 14.85 5.23 -13.99
N ASN A 216 15.20 3.96 -13.80
CA ASN A 216 15.99 3.22 -14.77
C ASN A 216 15.16 2.77 -15.99
N ASN A 217 13.85 2.60 -15.83
CA ASN A 217 12.97 2.18 -16.92
C ASN A 217 11.54 2.71 -16.73
N VAL A 218 11.22 3.82 -17.39
CA VAL A 218 9.90 4.46 -17.30
C VAL A 218 8.77 3.58 -17.85
N LEU A 219 9.05 2.73 -18.85
CA LEU A 219 8.02 1.87 -19.45
C LEU A 219 7.63 0.73 -18.51
N LEU A 220 8.61 0.10 -17.84
CA LEU A 220 8.32 -0.89 -16.80
C LEU A 220 7.65 -0.25 -15.58
N MET A 221 8.06 0.97 -15.21
CA MET A 221 7.39 1.75 -14.15
C MET A 221 5.90 1.93 -14.47
N LEU A 222 5.56 2.27 -15.72
CA LEU A 222 4.17 2.35 -16.19
C LEU A 222 3.45 1.00 -16.19
N ALA A 223 4.12 -0.09 -16.58
CA ALA A 223 3.53 -1.43 -16.53
C ALA A 223 3.18 -1.84 -15.08
N GLY A 224 4.10 -1.61 -14.14
CA GLY A 224 3.86 -1.83 -12.71
C GLY A 224 2.70 -0.98 -12.19
N ALA A 225 2.68 0.32 -12.53
CA ALA A 225 1.58 1.23 -12.17
C ALA A 225 0.23 0.78 -12.77
N GLY A 226 0.20 0.27 -13.99
CA GLY A 226 -1.01 -0.27 -14.62
C GLY A 226 -1.57 -1.49 -13.88
N LEU A 227 -0.69 -2.38 -13.40
CA LEU A 227 -1.08 -3.51 -12.55
C LEU A 227 -1.67 -3.04 -11.21
N LEU A 228 -1.13 -1.98 -10.62
CA LEU A 228 -1.71 -1.37 -9.41
C LEU A 228 -3.12 -0.86 -9.69
N TRP A 229 -3.28 -0.02 -10.73
CA TRP A 229 -4.58 0.54 -11.06
C TRP A 229 -5.61 -0.56 -11.28
N MET A 230 -5.34 -1.50 -12.18
CA MET A 230 -6.33 -2.54 -12.49
C MET A 230 -6.56 -3.49 -11.32
N GLY A 231 -5.52 -3.81 -10.56
CA GLY A 231 -5.61 -4.63 -9.35
C GLY A 231 -6.46 -4.01 -8.24
N TRP A 232 -6.58 -2.67 -8.21
CA TRP A 232 -7.41 -1.96 -7.22
C TRP A 232 -8.91 -2.24 -7.36
N SER A 233 -9.34 -2.76 -8.52
CA SER A 233 -10.71 -3.25 -8.71
C SER A 233 -11.00 -4.46 -7.83
N GLY A 234 -10.02 -5.35 -7.61
CA GLY A 234 -10.14 -6.44 -6.63
C GLY A 234 -10.11 -5.93 -5.19
N PHE A 235 -9.38 -4.85 -4.93
CA PHE A 235 -9.24 -4.24 -3.62
C PHE A 235 -10.58 -3.69 -3.12
N ASN A 236 -11.15 -2.75 -3.88
CA ASN A 236 -12.38 -2.08 -3.49
C ASN A 236 -13.63 -2.88 -3.90
N GLY A 237 -13.60 -3.59 -5.03
CA GLY A 237 -14.71 -4.42 -5.47
C GLY A 237 -14.81 -5.76 -4.72
N GLY A 238 -13.73 -6.26 -4.12
CA GLY A 238 -13.76 -7.48 -3.31
C GLY A 238 -14.08 -7.25 -1.83
N ALA A 239 -14.03 -6.00 -1.35
CA ALA A 239 -14.23 -5.67 0.05
C ALA A 239 -15.64 -5.95 0.61
N PRO A 240 -16.73 -5.89 -0.18
CA PRO A 240 -18.05 -6.35 0.26
C PRO A 240 -18.18 -7.85 0.48
N TYR A 241 -17.16 -8.65 0.12
CA TYR A 241 -17.18 -10.11 0.20
C TYR A 241 -18.29 -10.79 -0.63
N ALA A 242 -18.77 -10.15 -1.71
CA ALA A 242 -19.77 -10.71 -2.61
C ALA A 242 -19.79 -9.97 -3.95
N ALA A 243 -20.23 -10.62 -5.03
CA ALA A 243 -20.42 -10.01 -6.35
C ALA A 243 -21.77 -9.25 -6.39
N ASN A 244 -21.86 -8.14 -5.67
CA ASN A 244 -23.12 -7.42 -5.40
C ASN A 244 -23.16 -5.97 -5.93
N LEU A 245 -24.27 -5.27 -5.66
CA LEU A 245 -24.48 -3.88 -6.08
C LEU A 245 -23.35 -2.94 -5.65
N THR A 246 -22.90 -3.04 -4.40
CA THR A 246 -21.89 -2.14 -3.83
C THR A 246 -20.50 -2.42 -4.39
N SER A 247 -20.21 -3.66 -4.79
CA SER A 247 -18.97 -4.02 -5.48
C SER A 247 -18.85 -3.33 -6.85
N SER A 248 -19.93 -3.32 -7.63
CA SER A 248 -19.96 -2.62 -8.93
C SER A 248 -19.78 -1.10 -8.77
N ILE A 249 -20.45 -0.51 -7.77
CA ILE A 249 -20.28 0.92 -7.44
C ILE A 249 -18.84 1.21 -7.02
N ALA A 250 -18.25 0.36 -6.17
CA ALA A 250 -16.89 0.54 -5.68
C ALA A 250 -15.87 0.50 -6.82
N VAL A 251 -15.99 -0.44 -7.75
CA VAL A 251 -15.09 -0.52 -8.93
C VAL A 251 -15.20 0.74 -9.78
N LEU A 252 -16.41 1.23 -10.07
CA LEU A 252 -16.61 2.44 -10.85
C LEU A 252 -16.02 3.67 -10.14
N ASN A 253 -16.34 3.86 -8.86
CA ASN A 253 -15.85 4.98 -8.06
C ASN A 253 -14.32 4.96 -7.95
N THR A 254 -13.73 3.77 -7.83
CA THR A 254 -12.27 3.57 -7.80
C THR A 254 -11.59 4.11 -9.04
N ASN A 255 -12.05 3.67 -10.21
CA ASN A 255 -11.48 4.07 -11.49
C ASN A 255 -11.72 5.55 -11.81
N LEU A 256 -12.89 6.07 -11.44
CA LEU A 256 -13.23 7.47 -11.68
C LEU A 256 -12.38 8.43 -10.83
N SER A 257 -12.16 8.09 -9.56
CA SER A 257 -11.26 8.84 -8.67
C SER A 257 -9.81 8.79 -9.17
N ALA A 258 -9.33 7.61 -9.57
CA ALA A 258 -7.98 7.43 -10.13
C ALA A 258 -7.75 8.30 -11.37
N ALA A 259 -8.67 8.24 -12.34
CA ALA A 259 -8.60 9.02 -13.57
C ALA A 259 -8.63 10.52 -13.28
N THR A 260 -9.53 10.97 -12.40
CA THR A 260 -9.66 12.38 -12.04
C THR A 260 -8.41 12.89 -11.34
N SER A 261 -7.90 12.15 -10.35
CA SER A 261 -6.70 12.52 -9.59
C SER A 261 -5.44 12.55 -10.47
N LEU A 262 -5.28 11.59 -11.40
CA LEU A 262 -4.21 11.59 -12.40
C LEU A 262 -4.25 12.85 -13.27
N LEU A 263 -5.42 13.20 -13.81
CA LEU A 263 -5.58 14.36 -14.69
C LEU A 263 -5.35 15.68 -13.94
N VAL A 264 -5.86 15.78 -12.71
CA VAL A 264 -5.65 16.95 -11.84
C VAL A 264 -4.18 17.12 -11.51
N TRP A 265 -3.51 16.04 -11.08
CA TRP A 265 -2.07 16.08 -10.78
C TRP A 265 -1.24 16.48 -12.00
N THR A 266 -1.52 15.86 -13.15
CA THR A 266 -0.82 16.17 -14.41
C THR A 266 -1.04 17.62 -14.83
N THR A 267 -2.26 18.14 -14.64
CA THR A 267 -2.59 19.54 -14.91
C THR A 267 -1.80 20.48 -14.00
N LEU A 268 -1.69 20.16 -12.71
CA LEU A 268 -0.87 20.94 -11.78
C LEU A 268 0.62 20.91 -12.16
N ASP A 269 1.13 19.75 -12.59
CA ASP A 269 2.52 19.66 -13.09
C ASP A 269 2.74 20.54 -14.33
N VAL A 270 1.78 20.59 -15.26
CA VAL A 270 1.83 21.48 -16.43
C VAL A 270 1.78 22.95 -16.01
N ILE A 271 0.89 23.33 -15.09
CA ILE A 271 0.73 24.71 -14.63
C ILE A 271 1.99 25.22 -13.92
N PHE A 272 2.57 24.42 -13.02
CA PHE A 272 3.66 24.87 -12.15
C PHE A 272 5.06 24.54 -12.68
N PHE A 273 5.20 23.53 -13.54
CA PHE A 273 6.49 23.09 -14.09
C PHE A 273 6.57 23.12 -15.62
N GLY A 274 5.51 23.60 -16.30
CA GLY A 274 5.47 23.86 -17.74
C GLY A 274 5.33 22.62 -18.62
N LYS A 275 5.33 21.40 -18.06
CA LYS A 275 5.19 20.17 -18.82
C LYS A 275 4.62 19.01 -17.99
N PRO A 276 3.93 18.05 -18.63
CA PRO A 276 3.43 16.88 -17.93
C PRO A 276 4.58 15.98 -17.44
N SER A 277 4.34 15.28 -16.33
CA SER A 277 5.27 14.32 -15.75
C SER A 277 4.63 12.94 -15.67
N VAL A 278 5.29 11.92 -16.23
CA VAL A 278 4.80 10.53 -16.13
C VAL A 278 4.86 10.03 -14.68
N ILE A 279 5.93 10.36 -13.95
CA ILE A 279 6.05 10.04 -12.52
C ILE A 279 4.92 10.74 -11.75
N GLY A 280 4.66 12.01 -12.06
CA GLY A 280 3.56 12.77 -11.46
C GLY A 280 2.20 12.17 -11.77
N ALA A 281 1.95 11.74 -13.01
CA ALA A 281 0.72 11.05 -13.39
C ALA A 281 0.51 9.75 -12.61
N ILE A 282 1.55 8.93 -12.41
CA ILE A 282 1.49 7.74 -11.56
C ILE A 282 1.20 8.10 -10.10
N GLN A 283 1.82 9.16 -9.57
CA GLN A 283 1.55 9.64 -8.22
C GLN A 283 0.09 10.08 -8.07
N GLY A 284 -0.43 10.87 -9.02
CA GLY A 284 -1.83 11.30 -9.04
C GLY A 284 -2.80 10.13 -9.17
N MET A 285 -2.48 9.13 -9.99
CA MET A 285 -3.24 7.89 -10.08
C MET A 285 -3.33 7.20 -8.72
N VAL A 286 -2.19 6.95 -8.06
CA VAL A 286 -2.12 6.29 -6.74
C VAL A 286 -2.87 7.07 -5.68
N THR A 287 -2.79 8.40 -5.65
CA THR A 287 -3.51 9.18 -4.64
C THR A 287 -5.02 9.15 -4.84
N GLY A 288 -5.50 9.14 -6.09
CA GLY A 288 -6.93 8.98 -6.38
C GLY A 288 -7.46 7.61 -5.92
N LEU A 289 -6.68 6.57 -6.17
CA LEU A 289 -6.97 5.20 -5.72
C LEU A 289 -6.98 5.11 -4.18
N ALA A 290 -5.93 5.58 -3.52
CA ALA A 290 -5.82 5.56 -2.06
C ALA A 290 -6.90 6.43 -1.38
N GLY A 291 -7.22 7.59 -1.94
CA GLY A 291 -8.19 8.53 -1.39
C GLY A 291 -9.65 8.06 -1.46
N VAL A 292 -10.04 7.28 -2.47
CA VAL A 292 -11.42 6.77 -2.57
C VAL A 292 -11.64 5.47 -1.80
N THR A 293 -10.56 4.71 -1.56
CA THR A 293 -10.55 3.41 -0.87
C THR A 293 -11.38 3.34 0.43
N PRO A 294 -11.33 4.30 1.37
CA PRO A 294 -12.12 4.21 2.61
C PRO A 294 -13.63 4.36 2.42
N GLY A 295 -14.09 4.85 1.27
CA GLY A 295 -15.52 5.10 0.97
C GLY A 295 -16.00 4.54 -0.37
N ALA A 296 -15.21 3.70 -1.05
CA ALA A 296 -15.41 3.40 -2.47
C ALA A 296 -16.82 2.89 -2.81
N GLY A 297 -17.38 1.96 -2.01
CA GLY A 297 -18.74 1.46 -2.18
C GLY A 297 -19.82 2.20 -1.39
N LEU A 298 -19.48 3.31 -0.72
CA LEU A 298 -20.33 4.02 0.24
C LEU A 298 -20.65 5.46 -0.16
N ILE A 299 -20.06 5.95 -1.24
CA ILE A 299 -20.26 7.32 -1.74
C ILE A 299 -20.94 7.31 -3.10
N GLN A 300 -21.59 8.41 -3.45
CA GLN A 300 -22.11 8.62 -4.79
C GLN A 300 -20.96 8.82 -5.79
N THR A 301 -21.18 8.43 -7.05
CA THR A 301 -20.14 8.48 -8.09
C THR A 301 -19.65 9.89 -8.40
N TRP A 302 -20.49 10.92 -8.30
CA TRP A 302 -20.02 12.31 -8.41
C TRP A 302 -19.09 12.70 -7.25
N ALA A 303 -19.28 12.14 -6.06
CA ALA A 303 -18.41 12.40 -4.92
C ALA A 303 -17.04 11.73 -5.12
N ALA A 304 -16.96 10.60 -5.84
CA ALA A 304 -15.69 10.00 -6.23
C ALA A 304 -14.86 10.93 -7.14
N ILE A 305 -15.49 11.74 -8.00
CA ILE A 305 -14.81 12.78 -8.79
C ILE A 305 -14.22 13.84 -7.85
N ILE A 306 -15.01 14.33 -6.88
CA ILE A 306 -14.53 15.32 -5.89
C ILE A 306 -13.36 14.77 -5.08
N ILE A 307 -13.45 13.52 -4.61
CA ILE A 307 -12.34 12.85 -3.92
C ILE A 307 -11.12 12.74 -4.84
N GLY A 308 -11.30 12.44 -6.12
CA GLY A 308 -10.23 12.47 -7.11
C GLY A 308 -9.57 13.85 -7.23
N VAL A 309 -10.36 14.93 -7.26
CA VAL A 309 -9.82 16.31 -7.28
C VAL A 309 -9.05 16.61 -6.00
N VAL A 310 -9.60 16.30 -4.83
CA VAL A 310 -8.96 16.55 -3.53
C VAL A 310 -7.68 15.72 -3.38
N SER A 311 -7.71 14.45 -3.80
CA SER A 311 -6.57 13.53 -3.72
C SER A 311 -5.51 13.81 -4.77
N GLY A 312 -5.85 14.46 -5.88
CA GLY A 312 -4.88 14.97 -6.85
C GLY A 312 -4.23 16.28 -6.40
N THR A 313 -5.00 17.17 -5.77
CA THR A 313 -4.53 18.51 -5.37
C THR A 313 -3.77 18.54 -4.05
N ALA A 314 -4.32 17.97 -2.97
CA ALA A 314 -3.77 18.15 -1.63
C ALA A 314 -2.47 17.34 -1.41
N PRO A 315 -2.38 16.06 -1.80
CA PRO A 315 -1.11 15.33 -1.87
C PRO A 315 -0.06 16.04 -2.75
N TRP A 316 -0.43 16.53 -3.93
CA TRP A 316 0.48 17.31 -4.79
C TRP A 316 1.01 18.55 -4.05
N ALA A 317 0.13 19.35 -3.44
CA ALA A 317 0.52 20.55 -2.71
C ALA A 317 1.38 20.20 -1.48
N SER A 318 1.05 19.12 -0.78
CA SER A 318 1.81 18.67 0.40
C SER A 318 3.24 18.26 0.03
N MET A 319 3.44 17.63 -1.13
CA MET A 319 4.76 17.22 -1.60
C MET A 319 5.52 18.35 -2.31
N MET A 320 4.86 19.12 -3.17
CA MET A 320 5.52 20.10 -4.05
C MET A 320 5.71 21.46 -3.39
N ILE A 321 4.88 21.81 -2.40
CA ILE A 321 4.89 23.11 -1.72
C ILE A 321 5.23 22.96 -0.24
N ILE A 322 4.45 22.17 0.52
CA ILE A 322 4.60 22.11 1.99
C ILE A 322 5.91 21.44 2.38
N HIS A 323 6.27 20.31 1.77
CA HIS A 323 7.54 19.62 2.03
C HIS A 323 8.73 20.59 1.90
N LYS A 324 8.77 21.39 0.84
CA LYS A 324 9.87 22.34 0.59
C LYS A 324 9.97 23.48 1.62
N LYS A 325 8.89 23.75 2.36
CA LYS A 325 8.83 24.80 3.38
C LYS A 325 9.01 24.27 4.81
N SER A 326 8.99 22.96 5.00
CA SER A 326 9.07 22.34 6.33
C SER A 326 10.44 21.70 6.56
N ALA A 327 11.23 22.31 7.43
CA ALA A 327 12.53 21.77 7.83
C ALA A 327 12.42 20.37 8.46
N LEU A 328 11.28 20.02 9.06
CA LEU A 328 11.04 18.68 9.60
C LEU A 328 10.83 17.66 8.49
N LEU A 329 10.00 17.98 7.50
CA LEU A 329 9.72 17.06 6.39
C LEU A 329 10.96 16.83 5.51
N GLN A 330 11.79 17.87 5.31
CA GLN A 330 13.02 17.78 4.52
C GLN A 330 14.11 16.90 5.15
N LYS A 331 14.06 16.66 6.46
CA LYS A 331 15.01 15.77 7.14
C LYS A 331 14.76 14.30 6.84
N VAL A 332 13.55 13.94 6.42
CA VAL A 332 13.16 12.56 6.15
C VAL A 332 13.19 12.29 4.65
N ASP A 333 14.06 11.37 4.25
CA ASP A 333 14.22 10.97 2.86
C ASP A 333 13.25 9.82 2.50
N ASP A 334 11.97 10.14 2.36
CA ASP A 334 10.94 9.20 1.91
C ASP A 334 11.08 8.93 0.39
N THR A 335 11.72 7.81 0.03
CA THR A 335 12.23 7.56 -1.35
C THR A 335 11.19 7.78 -2.45
N LEU A 336 10.00 7.19 -2.29
CA LEU A 336 8.91 7.29 -3.25
C LEU A 336 7.76 8.19 -2.77
N ALA A 337 8.00 9.01 -1.75
CA ALA A 337 6.99 9.92 -1.20
C ALA A 337 5.72 9.19 -0.72
N VAL A 338 5.86 7.99 -0.16
CA VAL A 338 4.74 7.14 0.32
C VAL A 338 3.91 7.87 1.39
N PHE A 339 4.52 8.73 2.20
CA PHE A 339 3.81 9.57 3.16
C PHE A 339 2.78 10.46 2.46
N TYR A 340 3.15 11.09 1.34
CA TYR A 340 2.25 11.97 0.60
C TYR A 340 1.26 11.19 -0.25
N THR A 341 1.72 10.17 -0.95
CA THR A 341 0.88 9.42 -1.89
C THR A 341 -0.08 8.45 -1.20
N HIS A 342 0.24 7.99 0.02
CA HIS A 342 -0.61 7.08 0.79
C HIS A 342 -1.11 7.67 2.11
N ALA A 343 -0.25 8.20 2.99
CA ALA A 343 -0.74 8.66 4.29
C ALA A 343 -1.63 9.91 4.18
N VAL A 344 -1.20 10.93 3.44
CA VAL A 344 -2.03 12.13 3.21
C VAL A 344 -3.28 11.76 2.42
N ALA A 345 -3.16 10.96 1.35
CA ALA A 345 -4.31 10.53 0.55
C ALA A 345 -5.32 9.69 1.34
N GLY A 346 -4.86 8.70 2.11
CA GLY A 346 -5.70 7.84 2.94
C GLY A 346 -6.38 8.59 4.08
N LEU A 347 -5.68 9.54 4.72
CA LEU A 347 -6.27 10.46 5.70
C LEU A 347 -7.40 11.30 5.09
N LEU A 348 -7.12 11.96 3.96
CA LEU A 348 -8.10 12.77 3.25
C LEU A 348 -9.29 11.92 2.80
N GLY A 349 -9.04 10.72 2.29
CA GLY A 349 -10.09 9.78 1.91
C GLY A 349 -11.01 9.43 3.07
N GLY A 350 -10.43 9.14 4.24
CA GLY A 350 -11.22 8.83 5.43
C GLY A 350 -12.02 10.04 5.93
N ILE A 351 -11.46 11.25 5.85
CA ILE A 351 -12.19 12.50 6.14
C ILE A 351 -13.35 12.66 5.14
N MET A 352 -13.09 12.55 3.84
CA MET A 352 -14.11 12.67 2.79
C MET A 352 -15.19 11.60 2.92
N THR A 353 -14.85 10.38 3.34
CA THR A 353 -15.83 9.34 3.68
C THR A 353 -16.72 9.78 4.84
N GLY A 354 -16.13 10.39 5.88
CA GLY A 354 -16.87 11.01 6.98
C GLY A 354 -17.81 12.14 6.56
N LEU A 355 -17.59 12.75 5.38
CA LEU A 355 -18.46 13.78 4.81
C LEU A 355 -19.52 13.20 3.87
N PHE A 356 -19.13 12.28 2.98
CA PHE A 356 -19.90 11.82 1.81
C PHE A 356 -20.48 10.40 1.92
N ALA A 357 -20.30 9.67 3.03
CA ALA A 357 -20.90 8.34 3.20
C ALA A 357 -22.44 8.41 3.10
N HIS A 358 -22.99 7.88 2.01
CA HIS A 358 -24.41 7.98 1.66
C HIS A 358 -25.25 7.03 2.53
N PRO A 359 -26.31 7.49 3.21
CA PRO A 359 -27.12 6.66 4.10
C PRO A 359 -27.62 5.36 3.45
N ASP A 360 -28.17 5.45 2.24
CA ASP A 360 -28.73 4.28 1.55
C ASP A 360 -27.65 3.26 1.17
N LEU A 361 -26.42 3.69 0.86
CA LEU A 361 -25.31 2.77 0.60
C LEU A 361 -24.74 2.19 1.89
N CYS A 362 -24.70 2.98 2.96
CA CYS A 362 -24.26 2.53 4.27
C CYS A 362 -25.12 1.39 4.80
N VAL A 363 -26.46 1.47 4.64
CA VAL A 363 -27.40 0.42 5.08
C VAL A 363 -27.19 -0.91 4.33
N LEU A 364 -26.61 -0.89 3.13
CA LEU A 364 -26.34 -2.11 2.36
C LEU A 364 -25.10 -2.89 2.81
N VAL A 365 -24.14 -2.22 3.47
CA VAL A 365 -22.80 -2.79 3.73
C VAL A 365 -22.44 -2.76 5.22
N LEU A 366 -22.77 -1.67 5.91
CA LEU A 366 -22.29 -1.43 7.26
C LEU A 366 -23.25 -2.06 8.29
N PRO A 367 -22.71 -2.68 9.34
CA PRO A 367 -23.52 -3.34 10.37
C PRO A 367 -24.28 -2.34 11.25
N LEU A 368 -23.77 -1.11 11.39
CA LEU A 368 -24.33 -0.12 12.29
C LEU A 368 -25.46 0.66 11.60
N PRO A 369 -26.69 0.64 12.17
CA PRO A 369 -27.81 1.36 11.59
C PRO A 369 -27.60 2.87 11.63
N ALA A 370 -28.26 3.58 10.70
CA ALA A 370 -28.25 5.05 10.60
C ALA A 370 -26.88 5.71 10.38
N THR A 371 -25.85 4.94 10.02
CA THR A 371 -24.53 5.45 9.61
C THR A 371 -24.65 6.33 8.37
N ARG A 372 -24.03 7.52 8.40
CA ARG A 372 -24.06 8.51 7.32
C ARG A 372 -22.95 9.53 7.48
N GLY A 373 -22.53 10.14 6.38
CA GLY A 373 -21.59 11.24 6.35
C GLY A 373 -22.21 12.56 6.79
N ALA A 374 -21.37 13.53 7.15
CA ALA A 374 -21.78 14.83 7.69
C ALA A 374 -22.73 15.61 6.77
N PHE A 375 -22.60 15.49 5.44
CA PHE A 375 -23.45 16.21 4.50
C PHE A 375 -24.87 15.64 4.37
N TYR A 376 -25.17 14.51 5.00
CA TYR A 376 -26.51 13.91 5.06
C TYR A 376 -27.25 14.17 6.38
N GLY A 377 -26.75 15.11 7.21
CA GLY A 377 -27.40 15.56 8.44
C GLY A 377 -27.49 14.50 9.54
N GLY A 378 -28.39 14.72 10.52
CA GLY A 378 -28.58 13.82 11.65
C GLY A 378 -27.30 13.57 12.47
N ASN A 379 -26.96 12.31 12.72
CA ASN A 379 -25.72 11.93 13.39
C ASN A 379 -24.46 12.03 12.48
N GLY A 380 -24.57 12.53 11.25
CA GLY A 380 -23.47 12.54 10.29
C GLY A 380 -22.22 13.29 10.77
N GLY A 381 -22.38 14.37 11.55
CA GLY A 381 -21.24 15.08 12.16
C GLY A 381 -20.41 14.20 13.11
N LYS A 382 -21.05 13.21 13.77
CA LYS A 382 -20.33 12.22 14.60
C LYS A 382 -19.48 11.29 13.74
N GLN A 383 -19.89 11.01 12.51
CA GLN A 383 -19.12 10.14 11.63
C GLN A 383 -17.76 10.78 11.31
N LEU A 384 -17.72 12.07 10.99
CA LEU A 384 -16.46 12.79 10.78
C LEU A 384 -15.52 12.69 12.00
N LEU A 385 -16.05 12.83 13.21
CA LEU A 385 -15.27 12.67 14.44
C LEU A 385 -14.71 11.25 14.59
N LYS A 386 -15.52 10.22 14.30
CA LYS A 386 -15.06 8.82 14.31
C LYS A 386 -13.92 8.58 13.32
N GLN A 387 -14.04 9.12 12.11
CA GLN A 387 -12.98 9.03 11.09
C GLN A 387 -11.67 9.65 11.59
N LEU A 388 -11.72 10.87 12.15
CA LEU A 388 -10.53 11.55 12.69
C LEU A 388 -9.87 10.78 13.84
N ALA A 389 -10.67 10.24 14.76
CA ALA A 389 -10.16 9.45 15.88
C ALA A 389 -9.60 8.09 15.43
N GLY A 390 -10.23 7.42 14.45
CA GLY A 390 -9.68 6.21 13.83
C GLY A 390 -8.36 6.48 13.12
N ALA A 391 -8.28 7.56 12.35
CA ALA A 391 -7.03 7.99 11.72
C ALA A 391 -5.93 8.30 12.74
N ALA A 392 -6.27 9.00 13.83
CA ALA A 392 -5.34 9.32 14.89
C ALA A 392 -4.79 8.05 15.56
N PHE A 393 -5.65 7.07 15.87
CA PHE A 393 -5.22 5.78 16.41
C PHE A 393 -4.24 5.07 15.47
N ILE A 394 -4.58 4.94 14.18
CA ILE A 394 -3.74 4.24 13.20
C ILE A 394 -2.41 4.97 13.01
N ALA A 395 -2.41 6.30 12.91
CA ALA A 395 -1.19 7.08 12.78
C ALA A 395 -0.29 6.94 14.03
N VAL A 396 -0.84 7.14 15.23
CA VAL A 396 -0.08 7.04 16.49
C VAL A 396 0.46 5.63 16.69
N TRP A 397 -0.36 4.60 16.46
CA TRP A 397 0.07 3.20 16.59
C TRP A 397 1.25 2.92 15.65
N ASN A 398 1.15 3.32 14.38
CA ASN A 398 2.24 3.10 13.43
C ASN A 398 3.50 3.91 13.75
N VAL A 399 3.40 5.10 14.34
CA VAL A 399 4.59 5.82 14.83
C VAL A 399 5.28 5.03 15.94
N VAL A 400 4.50 4.54 16.92
CA VAL A 400 5.03 3.84 18.10
C VAL A 400 5.56 2.45 17.72
N SER A 401 4.75 1.62 17.08
CA SER A 401 5.10 0.24 16.72
C SER A 401 6.32 0.19 15.79
N THR A 402 6.31 1.00 14.72
CA THR A 402 7.40 1.04 13.74
C THR A 402 8.70 1.51 14.39
N THR A 403 8.63 2.49 15.29
CA THR A 403 9.81 2.95 16.05
C THR A 403 10.36 1.83 16.93
N ILE A 404 9.52 1.15 17.71
CA ILE A 404 9.96 0.07 18.60
C ILE A 404 10.59 -1.07 17.80
N ILE A 405 9.96 -1.49 16.70
CA ILE A 405 10.47 -2.55 15.83
C ILE A 405 11.85 -2.19 15.27
N LEU A 406 12.00 -0.99 14.70
CA LEU A 406 13.26 -0.57 14.09
C LEU A 406 14.37 -0.41 15.13
N LEU A 407 14.05 0.12 16.32
CA LEU A 407 15.01 0.19 17.42
C LEU A 407 15.44 -1.20 17.90
N ALA A 408 14.52 -2.16 17.99
CA ALA A 408 14.84 -3.53 18.35
C ALA A 408 15.75 -4.21 17.29
N ILE A 409 15.44 -4.04 16.00
CA ILE A 409 16.26 -4.58 14.91
C ILE A 409 17.66 -3.94 14.93
N ARG A 410 17.73 -2.61 15.14
CA ARG A 410 18.98 -1.84 15.16
C ARG A 410 20.01 -2.35 16.17
N VAL A 411 19.55 -3.00 17.25
CA VAL A 411 20.45 -3.60 18.26
C VAL A 411 21.33 -4.69 17.65
N PHE A 412 20.80 -5.45 16.68
CA PHE A 412 21.48 -6.62 16.10
C PHE A 412 21.92 -6.42 14.65
N ILE A 413 21.17 -5.60 13.89
CA ILE A 413 21.36 -5.43 12.45
C ILE A 413 21.34 -3.93 12.14
N PRO A 414 22.37 -3.38 11.50
CA PRO A 414 22.33 -2.01 10.99
C PRO A 414 21.11 -1.82 10.07
N LEU A 415 20.30 -0.78 10.32
CA LEU A 415 19.12 -0.51 9.51
C LEU A 415 19.48 -0.03 8.09
N ARG A 416 20.63 0.63 7.95
CA ARG A 416 21.14 1.20 6.71
C ARG A 416 22.43 0.50 6.32
N MET A 417 22.64 0.30 5.02
CA MET A 417 23.89 -0.20 4.46
C MET A 417 25.06 0.79 4.71
N ALA A 418 26.29 0.30 4.66
CA ALA A 418 27.47 1.15 4.82
C ALA A 418 27.62 2.13 3.63
N GLU A 419 28.25 3.29 3.84
CA GLU A 419 28.39 4.32 2.78
C GLU A 419 29.06 3.79 1.50
N GLU A 420 30.05 2.91 1.64
CA GLU A 420 30.72 2.25 0.52
C GLU A 420 29.76 1.34 -0.27
N GLU A 421 29.01 0.50 0.44
CA GLU A 421 28.01 -0.39 -0.17
C GLU A 421 26.88 0.39 -0.86
N LEU A 422 26.51 1.56 -0.35
CA LEU A 422 25.52 2.44 -0.98
C LEU A 422 26.01 3.01 -2.31
N GLY A 423 27.34 3.18 -2.46
CA GLY A 423 27.96 3.53 -3.73
C GLY A 423 27.76 2.45 -4.79
N ILE A 424 27.94 1.18 -4.37
CA ILE A 424 27.88 -0.02 -5.22
C ILE A 424 26.43 -0.42 -5.54
N GLY A 425 25.57 -0.59 -4.53
CA GLY A 425 24.17 -0.97 -4.69
C GLY A 425 23.93 -2.49 -4.69
N ASP A 426 23.20 -2.99 -5.69
CA ASP A 426 22.72 -4.37 -5.80
C ASP A 426 23.85 -5.40 -5.73
N ASP A 427 25.01 -5.13 -6.35
CA ASP A 427 26.16 -6.02 -6.29
C ASP A 427 26.70 -6.18 -4.85
N ALA A 428 26.72 -5.12 -4.04
CA ALA A 428 27.07 -5.22 -2.63
C ALA A 428 25.99 -5.92 -1.79
N ALA A 429 24.71 -5.77 -2.16
CA ALA A 429 23.61 -6.37 -1.42
C ALA A 429 23.39 -7.86 -1.74
N HIS A 430 23.60 -8.25 -3.00
CA HIS A 430 23.18 -9.54 -3.56
C HIS A 430 24.26 -10.24 -4.40
N GLY A 431 25.31 -9.54 -4.83
CA GLY A 431 26.27 -10.05 -5.82
C GLY A 431 25.69 -10.17 -7.23
N GLU A 432 24.65 -9.38 -7.51
CA GLU A 432 23.89 -9.43 -8.77
C GLU A 432 23.79 -8.04 -9.41
N GLU A 433 23.76 -8.03 -10.74
CA GLU A 433 23.46 -6.84 -11.54
C GLU A 433 22.11 -7.00 -12.26
N ALA A 434 21.28 -5.96 -12.22
CA ALA A 434 19.97 -6.00 -12.87
C ALA A 434 20.03 -6.01 -14.41
N TYR A 435 21.09 -5.43 -14.99
CA TYR A 435 21.20 -5.22 -16.44
C TYR A 435 22.59 -5.62 -16.93
N ALA A 436 22.69 -6.77 -17.60
CA ALA A 436 23.90 -7.18 -18.32
C ALA A 436 24.03 -6.40 -19.65
N LEU A 437 24.30 -5.10 -19.57
CA LEU A 437 24.46 -4.24 -20.76
C LEU A 437 25.84 -4.40 -21.43
N TRP A 438 26.81 -4.97 -20.73
CA TRP A 438 28.20 -5.06 -21.17
C TRP A 438 28.81 -6.42 -20.79
N GLY A 439 28.57 -7.46 -21.61
CA GLY A 439 29.40 -8.67 -21.65
C GLY A 439 28.80 -9.96 -21.07
N ASP A 440 29.02 -11.06 -21.80
CA ASP A 440 28.63 -12.45 -21.48
C ASP A 440 29.43 -13.03 -20.29
N GLY A 441 29.29 -12.47 -19.10
CA GLY A 441 29.72 -13.11 -17.84
C GLY A 441 31.13 -12.80 -17.32
N GLU A 442 31.71 -11.65 -17.65
CA GLU A 442 32.90 -11.17 -16.93
C GLU A 442 32.49 -10.59 -15.56
N LYS A 443 33.13 -11.05 -14.46
CA LYS A 443 32.89 -10.54 -13.10
C LYS A 443 33.37 -9.10 -12.97
N PHE A 444 32.60 -8.28 -12.25
CA PHE A 444 32.94 -6.89 -11.93
C PHE A 444 34.35 -6.76 -11.35
N ASP A 445 35.21 -5.98 -12.03
CA ASP A 445 36.54 -5.58 -11.55
C ASP A 445 36.48 -4.13 -11.07
N ALA A 446 36.48 -3.95 -9.74
CA ALA A 446 36.43 -2.63 -9.11
C ALA A 446 37.57 -1.68 -9.57
N THR A 447 38.70 -2.22 -10.03
CA THR A 447 39.86 -1.40 -10.44
C THR A 447 39.67 -0.74 -11.81
N ARG A 448 38.87 -1.31 -12.71
CA ARG A 448 38.63 -0.77 -14.06
C ARG A 448 37.62 0.38 -14.08
N HIS A 449 36.68 0.40 -13.14
CA HIS A 449 35.57 1.38 -13.15
C HIS A 449 35.79 2.61 -12.29
N VAL A 450 36.73 2.62 -11.33
CA VAL A 450 37.16 3.88 -10.68
C VAL A 450 37.64 4.88 -11.74
N GLN A 451 38.40 4.42 -12.74
CA GLN A 451 38.87 5.24 -13.85
C GLN A 451 37.75 5.71 -14.80
N GLN A 452 36.67 4.94 -14.93
CA GLN A 452 35.53 5.33 -15.77
C GLN A 452 34.59 6.31 -15.05
N PHE A 453 34.42 6.15 -13.73
CA PHE A 453 33.67 7.08 -12.90
C PHE A 453 34.32 8.47 -12.88
N GLU A 454 35.64 8.53 -12.92
CA GLU A 454 36.40 9.78 -13.09
C GLU A 454 36.19 10.40 -14.49
N ARG A 455 36.21 9.61 -15.58
CA ARG A 455 35.95 10.12 -16.95
C ARG A 455 34.51 10.58 -17.16
N ASP A 456 33.53 9.88 -16.62
CA ASP A 456 32.12 10.24 -16.77
C ASP A 456 31.77 11.53 -16.02
N GLN A 457 32.55 11.90 -14.99
CA GLN A 457 32.45 13.21 -14.33
C GLN A 457 32.97 14.35 -15.21
N GLU A 458 34.01 14.11 -16.03
CA GLU A 458 34.56 15.13 -16.93
C GLU A 458 33.67 15.40 -18.16
N ALA A 459 32.92 14.40 -18.64
CA ALA A 459 32.11 14.53 -19.86
C ALA A 459 30.70 15.13 -19.65
N ALA A 460 30.25 15.31 -18.41
CA ALA A 460 28.89 15.75 -18.11
C ALA A 460 28.73 17.28 -18.10
N HIS A 461 28.80 17.93 -19.26
CA HIS A 461 28.28 19.30 -19.44
C HIS A 461 26.74 19.26 -19.56
N PRO A 462 25.97 19.96 -18.70
CA PRO A 462 24.51 19.84 -18.70
C PRO A 462 23.84 20.87 -19.60
N SER A 463 23.30 20.43 -20.73
CA SER A 463 22.10 21.01 -21.33
C SER A 463 20.91 20.08 -20.98
N TYR A 464 19.69 20.63 -20.87
CA TYR A 464 18.44 19.97 -20.41
C TYR A 464 18.19 19.96 -18.90
N VAL A 465 17.68 21.08 -18.36
CA VAL A 465 16.98 21.10 -17.06
C VAL A 465 15.76 22.02 -17.14
N HIS A 466 14.55 21.44 -17.15
CA HIS A 466 13.37 21.93 -16.42
C HIS A 466 12.26 20.90 -16.60
N GLY A 467 12.05 20.06 -15.59
CA GLY A 467 10.92 19.16 -15.47
C GLY A 467 10.74 18.73 -14.04
N ALA A 468 9.52 18.29 -13.70
CA ALA A 468 9.15 17.86 -12.36
C ALA A 468 10.16 16.85 -11.81
N ARG A 469 11.10 17.34 -11.01
CA ARG A 469 12.11 16.55 -10.33
C ARG A 469 11.44 15.96 -9.10
N GLY A 470 11.59 14.65 -8.88
CA GLY A 470 11.48 14.10 -7.53
C GLY A 470 12.35 14.95 -6.60
N VAL A 471 11.83 15.24 -5.41
CA VAL A 471 12.36 16.26 -4.50
C VAL A 471 13.87 16.10 -4.31
N THR A 472 14.63 17.07 -4.82
CA THR A 472 16.10 17.17 -4.77
C THR A 472 16.45 18.46 -4.04
N ILE A 473 17.41 18.37 -3.11
CA ILE A 473 17.88 19.45 -2.23
C ILE A 473 19.26 19.95 -2.68
N VAL A 474 19.47 21.26 -2.63
CA VAL A 474 20.79 21.89 -2.45
C VAL A 474 20.85 22.36 -1.00
N LEU A 475 21.82 21.88 -0.22
CA LEU A 475 22.14 22.39 1.12
C LEU A 475 23.13 23.54 1.02
#